data_AF-A0A7J9J001-F1
#
_entry.id   AF-A0A7J9J001-F1
#
_cell.length_a   1.000
_cell.length_b   1.000
_cell.length_c   1.000
_cell.angle_alpha   90.00
_cell.angle_beta   90.00
_cell.angle_gamma   90.00
#
_symmetry.space_group_name_H-M   'P 1'
#
loop_
_entity.id
_entity.type
_entity.pdbx_description
1 polymer ?
#
loop_
_entity_poly.entity_id
_entity_poly.type
_entity_poly.pdbx_seq_one_letter_code
_entity_poly.pdbx_strand_id
1 'polypeptide(L)'
;MREIMTAQATSCDLKELVQKFIPEMIGKEIEKATSSIYPLQNVFIRKVKILKAPKFDLGKLMEVHGDYSEDVGVKIERPADETMAEPTPEVIGA
;
A
#
# COMPACT_ATOMS: atom_id res chain seq x y z
N MET A 1 -18.03 -2.44 13.19
CA MET A 1 -16.72 -1.85 12.80
C MET A 1 -15.71 -2.91 12.36
N ARG A 2 -15.25 -3.79 13.26
CA ARG A 2 -14.22 -4.80 12.94
C ARG A 2 -14.62 -5.72 11.80
N GLU A 3 -15.85 -6.24 11.85
CA GLU A 3 -16.38 -7.17 10.84
C GLU A 3 -16.40 -6.56 9.44
N ILE A 4 -16.88 -5.32 9.30
CA ILE A 4 -16.91 -4.59 8.03
C ILE A 4 -15.48 -4.37 7.50
N MET A 5 -14.55 -3.96 8.38
CA MET A 5 -13.13 -3.82 8.00
C MET A 5 -12.54 -5.15 7.51
N THR A 6 -12.79 -6.26 8.21
CA THR A 6 -12.26 -7.57 7.82
C THR A 6 -12.87 -8.05 6.50
N ALA A 7 -14.19 -7.91 6.32
CA ALA A 7 -14.87 -8.30 5.08
C ALA A 7 -14.35 -7.52 3.86
N GLN A 8 -14.14 -6.20 4.01
CA GLN A 8 -13.62 -5.35 2.94
C GLN A 8 -12.12 -5.57 2.68
N ALA A 9 -11.34 -5.97 3.70
CA ALA A 9 -9.90 -6.14 3.60
C ALA A 9 -9.46 -7.53 3.15
N THR A 10 -10.23 -8.58 3.45
CA THR A 10 -9.90 -9.96 3.07
C THR A 10 -10.33 -10.28 1.64
N SER A 11 -11.28 -9.54 1.09
CA SER A 11 -11.81 -9.76 -0.26
C SER A 11 -10.97 -9.14 -1.39
N CYS A 12 -10.01 -8.28 -1.06
CA CYS A 12 -9.29 -7.45 -2.03
C CYS A 12 -7.77 -7.51 -1.85
N ASP A 13 -7.06 -7.36 -2.96
CA ASP A 13 -5.61 -7.19 -2.96
C ASP A 13 -5.20 -5.78 -2.53
N LEU A 14 -3.91 -5.58 -2.25
CA LEU A 14 -3.38 -4.32 -1.72
C LEU A 14 -3.66 -3.12 -2.64
N LYS A 15 -3.66 -3.30 -3.96
CA LYS A 15 -3.97 -2.25 -4.95
C LYS A 15 -5.42 -1.75 -4.80
N GLU A 16 -6.38 -2.67 -4.79
CA GLU A 16 -7.80 -2.34 -4.64
C GLU A 16 -8.12 -1.81 -3.24
N LEU A 17 -7.44 -2.33 -2.22
CA LEU A 17 -7.61 -1.86 -0.84
C LEU A 17 -7.23 -0.38 -0.69
N VAL A 18 -6.13 0.03 -1.32
CA VAL A 18 -5.69 1.43 -1.34
C VAL A 18 -6.68 2.30 -2.13
N GLN A 19 -7.24 1.80 -3.23
CA GLN A 19 -8.29 2.52 -3.96
C GLN A 19 -9.56 2.74 -3.14
N LYS A 20 -9.88 1.84 -2.18
CA LYS A 20 -10.99 2.05 -1.23
C LYS A 20 -10.66 3.05 -0.12
N PHE A 21 -9.39 3.22 0.23
CA PHE A 21 -8.95 4.17 1.25
C PHE A 21 -9.02 5.62 0.77
N ILE A 22 -8.69 5.91 -0.49
CA ILE A 22 -8.71 7.28 -1.06
C ILE A 22 -10.08 7.98 -0.89
N PRO A 23 -11.22 7.38 -1.29
CA PRO A 23 -12.53 7.98 -1.12
C PRO A 23 -13.16 7.71 0.27
N GLU A 24 -12.42 7.07 1.18
CA GLU A 24 -12.85 6.69 2.53
C GLU A 24 -14.12 5.84 2.56
N MET A 25 -14.27 4.94 1.59
CA MET A 25 -15.49 4.13 1.39
C MET A 25 -15.84 3.31 2.63
N ILE A 26 -14.83 2.71 3.27
CA ILE A 26 -14.98 1.87 4.46
C ILE A 26 -15.45 2.69 5.67
N GLY A 27 -15.00 3.95 5.80
CA GLY A 27 -15.42 4.85 6.87
C GLY A 27 -16.92 5.18 6.77
N LYS A 28 -17.36 5.56 5.58
CA LYS A 28 -18.78 5.85 5.28
C LYS A 28 -19.69 4.64 5.46
N GLU A 29 -19.22 3.46 5.10
CA GLU A 29 -19.98 2.22 5.26
C GLU A 29 -20.17 1.86 6.74
N ILE A 30 -19.14 2.10 7.57
CA ILE A 30 -19.24 1.97 9.02
C ILE A 30 -20.25 2.95 9.60
N GLU A 31 -20.19 4.23 9.23
CA GLU A 31 -21.12 5.27 9.72
C GLU A 31 -22.57 4.90 9.43
N LYS A 32 -22.85 4.42 8.21
CA LYS A 32 -24.18 3.96 7.81
C LYS A 32 -24.66 2.76 8.63
N ALA A 33 -23.81 1.77 8.86
CA ALA A 33 -24.16 0.55 9.59
C ALA A 33 -24.39 0.80 11.09
N THR A 34 -23.68 1.76 11.70
CA THR A 34 -23.79 2.07 13.13
C THR A 34 -24.87 3.10 13.46
N SER A 35 -25.39 3.82 12.47
CA SER A 35 -26.40 4.88 12.62
C SER A 35 -27.67 4.42 13.36
N SER A 36 -28.01 3.13 13.29
CA SER A 36 -29.17 2.55 13.99
C SER A 36 -29.01 2.44 15.52
N ILE A 37 -27.78 2.39 16.02
CA ILE A 37 -27.48 2.26 17.44
C ILE A 37 -27.03 3.60 18.00
N TYR A 38 -26.04 4.22 17.34
CA TYR A 38 -25.49 5.49 17.75
C TYR A 38 -24.88 6.21 16.53
N PRO A 39 -25.21 7.49 16.29
CA PRO A 39 -24.65 8.24 15.19
C PRO A 39 -23.16 8.47 15.42
N LEU A 40 -22.33 7.87 14.58
CA LEU A 40 -20.89 8.12 14.54
C LEU A 40 -20.59 9.08 13.41
N GLN A 41 -19.65 9.99 13.65
CA GLN A 41 -19.25 11.01 12.71
C GLN A 41 -17.72 11.06 12.63
N ASN A 42 -17.18 11.24 11.44
CA ASN A 42 -15.74 11.36 11.17
C ASN A 42 -14.99 10.05 11.46
N VAL A 43 -15.45 8.94 10.87
CA VAL A 43 -14.78 7.64 10.98
C VAL A 43 -13.67 7.51 9.93
N PHE A 44 -12.42 7.58 10.36
CA PHE A 44 -11.23 7.48 9.49
C PHE A 44 -10.31 6.32 9.85
N ILE A 45 -9.60 5.80 8.83
CA ILE A 45 -8.52 4.84 9.03
C ILE A 45 -7.24 5.63 9.36
N ARG A 46 -6.84 5.58 10.64
CA ARG A 46 -5.76 6.45 11.12
C ARG A 46 -4.36 5.96 10.77
N LYS A 47 -4.13 4.64 10.78
CA LYS A 47 -2.84 4.02 10.48
C LYS A 47 -3.06 2.63 9.88
N VAL A 48 -2.30 2.32 8.83
CA VAL A 48 -2.16 0.97 8.29
C VAL A 48 -0.67 0.62 8.35
N LYS A 49 -0.34 -0.55 8.91
CA LYS A 49 1.04 -1.04 9.02
C LYS A 49 1.12 -2.43 8.39
N ILE A 50 2.16 -2.63 7.59
CA ILE A 50 2.52 -3.96 7.07
C ILE A 50 3.38 -4.64 8.13
N LEU A 51 2.87 -5.72 8.73
CA LEU A 51 3.60 -6.47 9.76
C LEU A 51 4.48 -7.55 9.14
N LYS A 52 4.01 -8.19 8.07
CA LYS A 52 4.73 -9.22 7.33
C LYS A 52 4.78 -8.80 5.88
N ALA A 53 5.92 -8.26 5.47
CA ALA A 53 6.14 -7.92 4.07
C ALA A 53 6.13 -9.21 3.24
N PRO A 54 5.35 -9.28 2.14
CA PRO A 54 5.45 -10.38 1.21
C PRO A 54 6.86 -10.41 0.59
N LYS A 55 7.27 -11.57 0.08
CA LYS A 55 8.54 -11.64 -0.67
C LYS A 55 8.46 -10.70 -1.87
N PHE A 56 9.52 -9.90 -2.04
CA PHE A 56 9.62 -8.96 -3.14
C PHE A 56 9.65 -9.73 -4.47
N ASP A 57 8.69 -9.42 -5.34
CA ASP A 57 8.53 -10.06 -6.64
C ASP A 57 8.49 -8.94 -7.69
N LEU A 58 9.50 -8.93 -8.56
CA LEU A 58 9.63 -7.93 -9.62
C LEU A 58 8.44 -7.97 -10.59
N GLY A 59 7.86 -9.15 -10.86
CA GLY A 59 6.72 -9.26 -11.77
C GLY A 59 5.49 -8.55 -11.21
N LYS A 60 5.14 -8.87 -9.97
CA LYS A 60 3.99 -8.25 -9.26
C LYS A 60 4.16 -6.76 -9.06
N LEU A 61 5.40 -6.28 -8.90
CA LEU A 61 5.66 -4.86 -8.76
C LEU A 61 5.45 -4.11 -10.08
N MET A 62 5.93 -4.67 -11.19
CA MET A 62 5.76 -4.06 -12.51
C MET A 62 4.28 -4.01 -12.94
N GLU A 63 3.45 -4.97 -12.53
CA GLU A 63 1.99 -4.93 -12.74
C GLU A 63 1.32 -3.76 -11.99
N VAL A 64 1.83 -3.39 -10.81
CA VAL A 64 1.30 -2.27 -10.05
C VAL A 64 1.76 -0.93 -10.63
N HIS A 65 2.96 -0.87 -11.22
CA HIS A 65 3.54 0.36 -11.78
C HIS A 65 3.30 0.56 -13.28
N GLY A 66 2.85 -0.47 -14.02
CA GLY A 66 2.63 -0.41 -15.47
C GLY A 66 1.33 0.26 -15.92
N ASP A 67 0.31 0.32 -15.06
CA ASP A 67 -1.01 0.88 -15.39
C ASP A 67 -1.11 2.42 -15.24
N TYR A 68 -0.02 3.09 -14.84
CA TYR A 68 -0.01 4.55 -14.79
C TYR A 68 0.26 5.09 -16.19
N SER A 69 -0.79 5.57 -16.87
CA SER A 69 -0.67 6.34 -18.10
C SER A 69 0.22 7.56 -17.85
N GLU A 70 1.44 7.48 -18.37
CA GLU A 70 2.33 8.55 -18.80
C GLU A 70 2.13 9.93 -18.13
N ASP A 71 2.72 10.10 -16.95
CA ASP A 71 3.38 11.37 -16.61
C ASP A 71 4.81 11.02 -16.14
N VAL A 72 5.57 10.45 -17.08
CA VAL A 72 7.00 10.20 -16.87
C VAL A 72 7.66 11.57 -16.84
N GLY A 73 7.73 12.16 -15.64
CA GLY A 73 8.43 13.41 -15.40
C GLY A 73 9.80 13.40 -16.09
N VAL A 74 10.17 14.56 -16.63
CA VAL A 74 11.39 14.75 -17.44
C VAL A 74 12.60 14.15 -16.72
N LYS A 75 13.33 13.26 -17.41
CA LYS A 75 14.57 12.67 -16.90
C LYS A 75 15.57 13.79 -16.60
N ILE A 76 15.82 14.04 -15.31
CA ILE A 76 16.98 14.82 -14.86
C ILE A 76 18.16 13.85 -14.81
N GLU A 77 19.16 14.10 -15.65
CA GLU A 77 20.43 13.37 -15.62
C GLU A 77 21.12 13.63 -14.28
N ARG A 78 21.35 12.57 -13.50
CA ARG A 78 22.27 12.65 -12.36
C ARG A 78 23.69 12.64 -12.90
N PRO A 79 24.53 13.63 -12.57
CA PRO A 79 25.93 13.60 -12.97
C PRO A 79 26.59 12.36 -12.39
N ALA A 80 27.32 11.65 -13.25
CA ALA A 80 28.03 10.43 -12.94
C ALA A 80 29.28 10.74 -12.12
N ASP A 81 29.13 10.84 -10.80
CA ASP A 81 30.17 10.41 -9.87
C ASP A 81 29.59 10.27 -8.46
N GLU A 82 29.50 9.02 -7.98
CA GLU A 82 29.68 8.60 -6.59
C GLU A 82 29.39 7.10 -6.53
N THR A 83 30.45 6.36 -6.86
CA THR A 83 30.78 4.98 -6.51
C THR A 83 29.78 4.24 -5.62
N MET A 84 28.97 3.37 -6.24
CA MET A 84 28.40 2.22 -5.56
C MET A 84 29.55 1.27 -5.18
N ALA A 85 30.02 1.34 -3.93
CA ALA A 85 30.81 0.26 -3.35
C ALA A 85 29.86 -0.92 -3.08
N GLU A 86 30.03 -2.01 -3.83
CA GLU A 86 29.39 -3.29 -3.56
C GLU A 86 29.79 -3.80 -2.15
N PRO A 87 28.86 -4.27 -1.30
CA PRO A 87 29.24 -5.09 -0.17
C PRO A 87 29.59 -6.48 -0.69
N THR A 88 30.85 -6.87 -0.52
CA THR A 88 31.34 -8.23 -0.81
C THR A 88 30.58 -9.25 0.06
N PRO A 89 30.21 -10.44 -0.47
CA PRO A 89 29.64 -11.49 0.33
C PRO A 89 30.74 -12.09 1.22
N GLU A 90 30.56 -12.00 2.54
CA GLU A 90 31.43 -12.63 3.53
C GLU A 90 31.50 -14.14 3.29
N VAL A 91 32.72 -14.64 3.08
CA VAL A 91 33.04 -16.05 2.97
C VAL A 91 32.90 -16.68 4.35
N ILE A 92 31.92 -17.57 4.51
CA ILE A 92 31.78 -18.47 5.65
C ILE A 92 32.98 -19.44 5.63
N GLY A 93 33.76 -19.50 6.72
CA GLY A 93 34.83 -20.49 6.86
C GLY A 93 35.41 -20.61 8.28
N ALA A 94 35.22 -21.82 8.83
CA ALA A 94 35.90 -22.48 9.96
C ALA A 94 35.53 -22.05 11.39
#